data_AF-A0A972NRY8-F1
#
_entry.id   AF-A0A972NRY8-F1
#
_cell.length_a   1.000
_cell.length_b   1.000
_cell.length_c   1.000
_cell.angle_alpha   90.00
_cell.angle_beta   90.00
_cell.angle_gamma   90.00
#
_symmetry.space_group_name_H-M   'P 1'
#
loop_
_entity.id
_entity.type
_entity.pdbx_description
1 polymer ?
#
loop_
_entity_poly.entity_id
_entity_poly.type
_entity_poly.pdbx_seq_one_letter_code
_entity_poly.pdbx_strand_id
1 'polypeptide(L)'
;MEFLEKNVATELIERKDHTLEHVGLDGERQTYFPARSMWLRLEQLHVTQQLAEPLDADKQPTLSTSLHGVAHLDGQELSIIGDAGHAMHTVEVSFAARDVSKADRLGLRELEDELGISFADVPLGTARLGVNRADAETGEPDQWWLACHIPEACIHALSKAMSDGQFGAVELGLALRHLYTAESAMADPQREPNLFLRPNKSDGAIECPEIAIGYVTHLRIDLATAQLRTATASGGGDELTANSVADAVNSLAVSPTFAIRGLG
;
A
#
# COMPACT_ATOMS: atom_id res chain seq x y z
N MET A 1 -13.75 -12.28 41.56
CA MET A 1 -14.74 -13.20 40.97
C MET A 1 -14.96 -12.67 39.57
N GLU A 2 -14.27 -13.28 38.61
CA GLU A 2 -14.21 -12.88 37.21
C GLU A 2 -15.58 -13.09 36.57
N PHE A 3 -16.22 -12.01 36.13
CA PHE A 3 -17.25 -12.12 35.12
C PHE A 3 -16.51 -12.13 33.78
N LEU A 4 -16.15 -13.33 33.34
CA LEU A 4 -15.90 -13.58 31.92
C LEU A 4 -17.26 -13.38 31.24
N GLU A 5 -17.57 -12.13 30.87
CA GLU A 5 -18.65 -11.84 29.92
C GLU A 5 -18.24 -12.54 28.63
N LYS A 6 -18.80 -13.73 28.48
CA LYS A 6 -18.82 -14.49 27.26
C LYS A 6 -19.56 -13.59 26.28
N ASN A 7 -18.83 -12.83 25.47
CA ASN A 7 -19.36 -12.10 24.31
C ASN A 7 -19.92 -13.13 23.33
N VAL A 8 -21.15 -13.57 23.58
CA VAL A 8 -21.83 -14.58 22.78
C VAL A 8 -22.37 -13.90 21.52
N ALA A 9 -21.63 -14.13 20.44
CA ALA A 9 -22.05 -14.25 19.05
C ALA A 9 -22.68 -13.02 18.38
N THR A 10 -21.82 -12.08 17.99
CA THR A 10 -21.97 -11.50 16.65
C THR A 10 -21.77 -12.64 15.63
N GLU A 11 -22.82 -13.00 14.89
CA GLU A 11 -22.70 -14.02 13.85
C GLU A 11 -22.22 -13.36 12.56
N LEU A 12 -21.12 -13.87 12.00
CA LEU A 12 -20.58 -13.42 10.72
C LEU A 12 -20.70 -14.53 9.68
N ILE A 13 -21.66 -14.39 8.77
CA ILE A 13 -21.99 -15.40 7.77
C ILE A 13 -21.37 -14.98 6.44
N GLU A 14 -20.44 -15.79 5.93
CA GLU A 14 -19.83 -15.58 4.62
C GLU A 14 -20.67 -16.26 3.52
N ARG A 15 -21.06 -15.47 2.52
CA ARG A 15 -21.82 -15.92 1.36
C ARG A 15 -20.88 -16.34 0.23
N LYS A 16 -21.44 -16.98 -0.81
CA LYS A 16 -20.69 -17.51 -1.96
C LYS A 16 -19.99 -16.44 -2.80
N ASP A 17 -20.47 -15.21 -2.75
CA ASP A 17 -19.94 -14.04 -3.44
C ASP A 17 -18.96 -13.24 -2.55
N HIS A 18 -18.44 -13.86 -1.48
CA HIS A 18 -17.58 -13.23 -0.48
C HIS A 18 -18.22 -12.07 0.27
N THR A 19 -19.53 -11.83 0.13
CA THR A 19 -20.23 -10.89 1.00
C THR A 19 -20.36 -11.46 2.40
N LEU A 20 -20.29 -10.60 3.41
CA LEU A 20 -20.46 -10.98 4.81
C LEU A 20 -21.77 -10.42 5.33
N GLU A 21 -22.54 -11.24 6.03
CA GLU A 21 -23.65 -10.77 6.84
C GLU A 21 -23.24 -10.80 8.30
N HIS A 22 -23.27 -9.63 8.92
CA HIS A 22 -23.07 -9.46 10.34
C HIS A 22 -24.43 -9.34 11.03
N VAL A 23 -24.65 -10.16 12.05
CA VAL A 23 -25.82 -10.07 12.93
C VAL A 23 -25.34 -9.52 14.28
N GLY A 24 -25.71 -8.27 14.56
CA GLY A 24 -25.39 -7.61 15.83
C GLY A 24 -26.20 -8.17 17.01
N LEU A 25 -25.82 -7.75 18.22
CA LEU A 25 -26.45 -8.20 19.47
C LEU A 25 -27.95 -7.90 19.54
N ASP A 26 -28.38 -6.80 18.92
CA ASP A 26 -29.79 -6.37 18.86
C ASP A 26 -30.59 -7.09 17.75
N GLY A 27 -29.96 -8.06 17.07
CA GLY A 27 -30.54 -8.76 15.92
C GLY A 27 -30.53 -7.94 14.62
N GLU A 28 -29.94 -6.73 14.65
CA GLU A 28 -29.71 -5.92 13.47
C GLU A 28 -28.76 -6.64 12.50
N ARG A 29 -29.15 -6.67 11.23
CA ARG A 29 -28.37 -7.32 10.17
C ARG A 29 -27.76 -6.27 9.28
N GLN A 30 -26.45 -6.38 9.09
CA GLN A 30 -25.71 -5.52 8.18
C GLN A 30 -24.93 -6.38 7.20
N THR A 31 -25.01 -6.02 5.92
CA THR A 31 -24.27 -6.69 4.85
C THR A 31 -23.02 -5.88 4.52
N TYR A 32 -21.90 -6.58 4.38
CA TYR A 32 -20.61 -6.05 4.00
C TYR A 32 -20.16 -6.70 2.69
N PHE A 33 -19.63 -5.89 1.78
CA PHE A 33 -19.17 -6.29 0.45
C PHE A 33 -17.64 -6.19 0.40
N PRO A 34 -16.94 -7.05 -0.37
CA PRO A 34 -15.50 -6.90 -0.55
C PRO A 34 -15.13 -5.51 -1.07
N ALA A 35 -14.18 -4.86 -0.41
CA ALA A 35 -13.67 -3.57 -0.82
C ALA A 35 -12.81 -3.74 -2.08
N ARG A 36 -13.12 -2.97 -3.11
CA ARG A 36 -12.45 -3.06 -4.41
C ARG A 36 -11.06 -2.42 -4.39
N SER A 37 -10.93 -1.29 -3.71
CA SER A 37 -9.67 -0.58 -3.54
C SER A 37 -9.65 0.16 -2.23
N MET A 38 -8.45 0.45 -1.77
CA MET A 38 -8.16 1.37 -0.68
C MET A 38 -7.13 2.37 -1.20
N TRP A 39 -7.39 3.66 -0.98
CA TRP A 39 -6.49 4.74 -1.35
C TRP A 39 -6.01 5.46 -0.10
N LEU A 40 -4.73 5.79 -0.11
CA LEU A 40 -4.03 6.38 1.02
C LEU A 40 -3.13 7.49 0.53
N ARG A 41 -3.07 8.56 1.30
CA ARG A 41 -2.13 9.65 1.10
C ARG A 41 -1.08 9.62 2.20
N LEU A 42 0.19 9.47 1.83
CA LEU A 42 1.29 9.53 2.78
C LEU A 42 1.59 10.98 3.11
N GLU A 43 1.54 11.31 4.40
CA GLU A 43 1.82 12.66 4.90
C GLU A 43 3.27 12.78 5.39
N GLN A 44 3.77 11.72 6.02
CA GLN A 44 5.08 11.70 6.64
C GLN A 44 5.79 10.41 6.25
N LEU A 45 7.05 10.52 5.85
CA LEU A 45 7.90 9.39 5.53
C LEU A 45 9.32 9.69 6.02
N HIS A 46 9.97 8.69 6.59
CA HIS A 46 11.37 8.76 7.00
C HIS A 46 12.09 7.47 6.58
N VAL A 47 13.38 7.62 6.30
CA VAL A 47 14.25 6.50 5.97
C VAL A 47 14.76 5.88 7.26
N THR A 48 14.59 4.57 7.39
CA THR A 48 15.16 3.78 8.48
C THR A 48 16.16 2.80 7.89
N GLN A 49 17.30 2.62 8.57
CA GLN A 49 18.27 1.59 8.21
C GLN A 49 18.38 0.62 9.38
N GLN A 50 18.26 -0.66 9.10
CA GLN A 50 18.33 -1.72 10.10
C GLN A 50 19.25 -2.83 9.62
N LEU A 51 20.04 -3.39 10.54
CA LEU A 51 20.77 -4.62 10.29
C LEU A 51 19.76 -5.77 10.20
N ALA A 52 19.62 -6.34 9.00
CA ALA A 52 18.81 -7.53 8.81
C ALA A 52 19.53 -8.73 9.45
N GLU A 53 18.76 -9.57 10.14
CA GLU A 53 19.28 -10.82 10.67
C GLU A 53 19.79 -11.70 9.51
N PRO A 54 20.95 -12.34 9.66
CA PRO A 54 21.50 -13.20 8.63
C PRO A 54 20.60 -14.43 8.47
N LEU A 55 20.11 -14.65 7.25
CA LEU A 55 19.23 -15.77 6.91
C LEU A 55 19.91 -17.15 7.07
N ASP A 56 21.25 -17.18 7.13
CA ASP A 56 22.06 -18.38 7.31
C ASP A 56 23.19 -18.08 8.30
N ALA A 57 23.60 -19.07 9.10
CA ALA A 57 24.65 -18.93 10.13
C ALA A 57 26.01 -18.44 9.58
N ASP A 58 26.26 -18.64 8.28
CA ASP A 58 27.51 -18.26 7.60
C ASP A 58 27.42 -16.91 6.88
N LYS A 59 26.26 -16.24 6.90
CA LYS A 59 26.08 -14.94 6.26
C LYS A 59 26.30 -13.80 7.25
N GLN A 60 26.93 -12.73 6.79
CA GLN A 60 27.04 -11.50 7.58
C GLN A 60 25.69 -10.76 7.57
N PRO A 61 25.32 -10.09 8.68
CA PRO A 61 24.20 -9.17 8.70
C PRO A 61 24.36 -8.11 7.61
N THR A 62 23.30 -7.86 6.84
CA THR A 62 23.29 -6.84 5.79
C THR A 62 22.46 -5.65 6.23
N LEU A 63 22.94 -4.44 5.96
CA LEU A 63 22.15 -3.24 6.18
C LEU A 63 20.97 -3.20 5.19
N SER A 64 19.76 -3.24 5.71
CA SER A 64 18.53 -3.07 4.95
C SER A 64 18.02 -1.65 5.12
N THR A 65 17.51 -1.06 4.04
CA THR A 65 16.84 0.24 4.06
C THR A 65 15.33 0.03 3.97
N SER A 66 14.59 0.58 4.92
CA SER A 66 13.13 0.61 4.93
C SER A 66 12.65 2.06 4.99
N LEU A 67 11.38 2.27 4.65
CA LEU A 67 10.72 3.55 4.83
C LEU A 67 9.59 3.38 5.81
N HIS A 68 9.42 4.34 6.72
CA HIS A 68 8.37 4.33 7.72
C HIS A 68 7.65 5.66 7.72
N GLY A 69 6.36 5.65 8.00
CA GLY A 69 5.54 6.83 7.84
C GLY A 69 4.13 6.69 8.39
N VAL A 70 3.33 7.72 8.15
CA VAL A 70 1.90 7.74 8.44
C VAL A 70 1.18 8.11 7.16
N ALA A 71 0.13 7.35 6.85
CA ALA A 71 -0.78 7.64 5.76
C ALA A 71 -2.19 7.93 6.27
N HIS A 72 -2.87 8.82 5.57
CA HIS A 72 -4.24 9.24 5.82
C HIS A 72 -5.18 8.59 4.81
N LEU A 73 -6.37 8.21 5.26
CA LEU A 73 -7.48 7.76 4.43
C LEU A 73 -8.30 8.98 3.97
N ASP A 74 -8.23 9.32 2.69
CA ASP A 74 -8.88 10.52 2.15
C ASP A 74 -10.40 10.36 2.08
N GLY A 75 -11.11 10.74 3.14
CA GLY A 75 -12.58 10.67 3.20
C GLY A 75 -13.14 9.30 3.57
N GLN A 76 -12.26 8.33 3.88
CA GLN A 76 -12.63 7.01 4.41
C GLN A 76 -12.25 6.87 5.90
N GLU A 77 -12.85 5.88 6.53
CA GLU A 77 -12.54 5.43 7.89
C GLU A 77 -12.24 3.93 7.85
N LEU A 78 -11.31 3.48 8.69
CA LEU A 78 -11.06 2.07 8.97
C LEU A 78 -11.63 1.68 10.31
N SER A 79 -12.31 0.53 10.36
CA SER A 79 -12.74 -0.09 11.61
C SER A 79 -12.81 -1.62 11.45
N ILE A 80 -13.24 -2.32 12.49
CA ILE A 80 -13.48 -3.77 12.44
C ILE A 80 -14.99 -3.99 12.36
N ILE A 81 -15.45 -4.97 11.58
CA ILE A 81 -16.89 -5.31 11.54
C ILE A 81 -17.37 -5.66 12.96
N GLY A 82 -18.42 -4.98 13.42
CA GLY A 82 -18.93 -5.12 14.78
C GLY A 82 -18.28 -4.19 15.82
N ASP A 83 -17.28 -3.39 15.43
CA ASP A 83 -16.60 -2.42 16.28
C ASP A 83 -16.41 -1.05 15.59
N ALA A 84 -17.51 -0.47 15.11
CA ALA A 84 -17.49 0.83 14.44
C ALA A 84 -17.15 2.01 15.37
N GLY A 85 -17.16 1.80 16.69
CA GLY A 85 -16.83 2.83 17.68
C GLY A 85 -15.34 3.20 17.73
N HIS A 86 -14.47 2.35 17.19
CA HIS A 86 -13.01 2.54 17.16
C HIS A 86 -12.51 2.79 15.73
N ALA A 87 -13.20 3.68 15.01
CA ALA A 87 -12.83 4.07 13.66
C ALA A 87 -11.57 4.95 13.64
N MET A 88 -10.73 4.79 12.61
CA MET A 88 -9.48 5.51 12.42
C MET A 88 -9.35 6.07 10.99
N HIS A 89 -8.69 7.21 10.86
CA HIS A 89 -8.39 7.84 9.56
C HIS A 89 -6.92 7.76 9.18
N THR A 90 -6.07 7.22 10.06
CA THR A 90 -4.63 7.14 9.85
C THR A 90 -4.13 5.73 10.07
N VAL A 91 -3.07 5.38 9.34
CA VAL A 91 -2.38 4.10 9.45
C VAL A 91 -0.88 4.34 9.45
N GLU A 92 -0.15 3.62 10.30
CA GLU A 92 1.30 3.56 10.22
C GLU A 92 1.71 2.73 9.02
N VAL A 93 2.58 3.26 8.17
CA VAL A 93 3.01 2.58 6.94
C VAL A 93 4.48 2.24 7.04
N SER A 94 4.81 1.01 6.65
CA SER A 94 6.19 0.57 6.47
C SER A 94 6.40 0.04 5.05
N PHE A 95 7.53 0.35 4.45
CA PHE A 95 7.98 -0.19 3.16
C PHE A 95 9.29 -0.93 3.34
N ALA A 96 9.30 -2.18 2.89
CA ALA A 96 10.49 -3.02 2.83
C ALA A 96 10.78 -3.48 1.40
N ALA A 97 12.05 -3.71 1.09
CA ALA A 97 12.48 -4.12 -0.24
C ALA A 97 12.06 -5.57 -0.52
N ARG A 98 11.32 -5.78 -1.61
CA ARG A 98 11.08 -7.11 -2.18
C ARG A 98 10.71 -6.99 -3.66
N ASP A 99 11.38 -7.76 -4.49
CA ASP A 99 11.00 -7.84 -5.90
C ASP A 99 9.67 -8.56 -6.10
N VAL A 100 8.97 -8.15 -7.14
CA VAL A 100 7.70 -8.74 -7.58
C VAL A 100 7.99 -10.02 -8.37
N SER A 101 7.47 -11.14 -7.88
CA SER A 101 7.64 -12.46 -8.49
C SER A 101 6.54 -12.76 -9.52
N LYS A 102 6.71 -13.86 -10.27
CA LYS A 102 5.63 -14.37 -11.14
C LYS A 102 4.39 -14.82 -10.32
N ALA A 103 4.62 -15.33 -9.11
CA ALA A 103 3.52 -15.72 -8.23
C ALA A 103 2.67 -14.52 -7.82
N ASP A 104 3.30 -13.36 -7.56
CA ASP A 104 2.59 -12.13 -7.23
C ASP A 104 1.70 -11.65 -8.38
N ARG A 105 2.16 -11.80 -9.63
CA ARG A 105 1.35 -11.44 -10.81
C ARG A 105 0.11 -12.32 -10.95
N LEU A 106 0.29 -13.63 -10.78
CA LEU A 106 -0.83 -14.58 -10.80
C LEU A 106 -1.80 -14.30 -9.66
N GLY A 107 -1.28 -14.05 -8.46
CA GLY A 107 -2.10 -13.76 -7.30
C GLY A 107 -2.83 -12.42 -7.38
N LEU A 108 -2.26 -11.39 -8.01
CA LEU A 108 -3.00 -10.16 -8.31
C LEU A 108 -4.15 -10.46 -9.26
N ARG A 109 -3.91 -11.23 -10.32
CA ARG A 109 -4.96 -11.59 -11.28
C ARG A 109 -6.10 -12.37 -10.63
N GLU A 110 -5.78 -13.34 -9.78
CA GLU A 110 -6.78 -14.09 -9.00
C GLU A 110 -7.57 -13.16 -8.07
N LEU A 111 -6.91 -12.19 -7.43
CA LEU A 111 -7.57 -11.21 -6.57
C LEU A 111 -8.49 -10.28 -7.36
N GLU A 112 -8.06 -9.83 -8.54
CA GLU A 112 -8.86 -9.00 -9.44
C GLU A 112 -10.12 -9.73 -9.91
N ASP A 113 -9.99 -11.00 -10.30
CA ASP A 113 -11.11 -11.85 -10.70
C ASP A 113 -12.10 -12.08 -9.53
N GLU A 114 -11.59 -12.26 -8.29
CA GLU A 114 -12.41 -12.41 -7.09
C GLU A 114 -13.18 -11.13 -6.73
N LEU A 115 -12.52 -9.98 -6.80
CA LEU A 115 -13.12 -8.68 -6.47
C LEU A 115 -13.99 -8.11 -7.62
N GLY A 116 -13.93 -8.73 -8.81
CA GLY A 116 -14.63 -8.28 -10.00
C GLY A 116 -14.12 -6.92 -10.52
N ILE A 117 -12.80 -6.72 -10.45
CA ILE A 117 -12.11 -5.48 -10.83
C ILE A 117 -11.00 -5.76 -11.84
N SER A 118 -10.45 -4.70 -12.41
CA SER A 118 -9.29 -4.76 -13.31
C SER A 118 -8.50 -3.47 -13.15
N PHE A 119 -7.42 -3.48 -12.38
CA PHE A 119 -6.57 -2.31 -12.14
C PHE A 119 -5.33 -2.33 -13.03
N ALA A 120 -4.52 -3.38 -12.92
CA ALA A 120 -3.22 -3.44 -13.59
C ALA A 120 -2.74 -4.89 -13.76
N ASP A 121 -2.10 -5.17 -14.90
CA ASP A 121 -1.56 -6.51 -15.18
C ASP A 121 -0.33 -6.87 -14.32
N VAL A 122 0.26 -5.90 -13.61
CA VAL A 122 1.49 -6.07 -12.84
C VAL A 122 1.38 -5.37 -11.48
N PRO A 123 1.52 -6.08 -10.35
CA PRO A 123 1.57 -5.45 -9.04
C PRO A 123 2.87 -4.66 -8.89
N LEU A 124 2.79 -3.54 -8.18
CA LEU A 124 3.95 -2.74 -7.76
C LEU A 124 4.57 -3.27 -6.45
N GLY A 125 3.94 -4.24 -5.81
CA GLY A 125 4.36 -4.82 -4.55
C GLY A 125 3.24 -5.61 -3.87
N THR A 126 3.51 -6.11 -2.66
CA THR A 126 2.47 -6.71 -1.79
C THR A 126 2.17 -5.82 -0.60
N ALA A 127 0.96 -5.94 -0.07
CA ALA A 127 0.51 -5.18 1.08
C ALA A 127 -0.18 -6.09 2.11
N ARG A 128 -0.02 -5.74 3.38
CA ARG A 128 -0.70 -6.35 4.52
C ARG A 128 -1.19 -5.25 5.45
N LEU A 129 -2.48 -5.24 5.76
CA LEU A 129 -3.12 -4.28 6.64
C LEU A 129 -3.65 -5.03 7.87
N GLY A 130 -3.33 -4.52 9.06
CA GLY A 130 -3.82 -5.07 10.30
C GLY A 130 -3.91 -4.01 11.39
N VAL A 131 -4.30 -4.47 12.57
CA VAL A 131 -4.39 -3.64 13.77
C VAL A 131 -3.87 -4.45 14.95
N ASN A 132 -3.05 -3.81 15.77
CA ASN A 132 -2.72 -4.27 17.10
C ASN A 132 -3.67 -3.55 18.05
N ARG A 133 -4.55 -4.29 18.74
CA ARG A 133 -5.52 -3.71 19.65
C ARG A 133 -4.84 -3.24 20.93
N ALA A 134 -5.43 -2.22 21.55
CA ALA A 134 -4.94 -1.63 22.76
C ALA A 134 -4.80 -2.71 23.84
N ASP A 135 -3.59 -2.86 24.34
CA ASP A 135 -3.31 -3.77 25.44
C ASP A 135 -3.49 -3.00 26.75
N ALA A 136 -4.50 -3.38 27.52
CA ALA A 136 -4.82 -2.77 28.81
C ALA A 136 -3.68 -2.93 29.84
N GLU A 137 -2.78 -3.91 29.66
CA GLU A 137 -1.62 -4.13 30.53
C GLU A 137 -0.46 -3.17 30.20
N THR A 138 -0.26 -2.84 28.93
CA THR A 138 0.83 -1.95 28.48
C THR A 138 0.40 -0.48 28.36
N GLY A 139 -0.91 -0.23 28.23
CA GLY A 139 -1.48 1.09 27.99
C GLY A 139 -1.24 1.62 26.57
N GLU A 140 -0.83 0.75 25.65
CA GLU A 140 -0.65 1.11 24.24
C GLU A 140 -2.02 1.27 23.57
N PRO A 141 -2.21 2.33 22.74
CA PRO A 141 -3.46 2.51 22.01
C PRO A 141 -3.57 1.53 20.83
N ASP A 142 -4.77 1.43 20.25
CA ASP A 142 -4.98 0.73 18.98
C ASP A 142 -4.02 1.26 17.91
N GLN A 143 -3.20 0.38 17.34
CA GLN A 143 -2.22 0.71 16.33
C GLN A 143 -2.56 0.03 15.01
N TRP A 144 -3.08 0.82 14.08
CA TRP A 144 -3.32 0.37 12.71
C TRP A 144 -2.03 0.45 11.90
N TRP A 145 -1.70 -0.63 11.22
CA TRP A 145 -0.45 -0.74 10.47
C TRP A 145 -0.67 -1.30 9.07
N LEU A 146 0.12 -0.79 8.13
CA LEU A 146 0.20 -1.22 6.75
C LEU A 146 1.66 -1.56 6.44
N ALA A 147 1.91 -2.82 6.14
CA ALA A 147 3.21 -3.30 5.70
C ALA A 147 3.20 -3.54 4.19
N CYS A 148 3.97 -2.73 3.47
CA CYS A 148 4.15 -2.82 2.04
C CYS A 148 5.54 -3.39 1.71
N HIS A 149 5.59 -4.29 0.75
CA HIS A 149 6.84 -4.76 0.18
C HIS A 149 6.87 -4.37 -1.30
N ILE A 150 7.81 -3.49 -1.65
CA ILE A 150 7.94 -2.91 -2.99
C ILE A 150 9.36 -3.11 -3.52
N PRO A 151 9.59 -3.06 -4.84
CA PRO A 151 10.93 -3.17 -5.41
C PRO A 151 11.91 -2.17 -4.80
N GLU A 152 13.15 -2.58 -4.62
CA GLU A 152 14.19 -1.76 -3.98
C GLU A 152 14.41 -0.42 -4.71
N ALA A 153 14.29 -0.43 -6.04
CA ALA A 153 14.35 0.78 -6.86
C ALA A 153 13.32 1.86 -6.44
N CYS A 154 12.13 1.44 -6.01
CA CYS A 154 11.10 2.37 -5.52
C CYS A 154 11.49 2.98 -4.16
N ILE A 155 12.07 2.18 -3.26
CA ILE A 155 12.58 2.66 -1.96
C ILE A 155 13.69 3.69 -2.18
N HIS A 156 14.62 3.42 -3.09
CA HIS A 156 15.69 4.37 -3.44
C HIS A 156 15.14 5.67 -4.05
N ALA A 157 14.16 5.57 -4.94
CA ALA A 157 13.52 6.75 -5.54
C ALA A 157 12.81 7.62 -4.49
N LEU A 158 12.05 7.01 -3.57
CA LEU A 158 11.40 7.71 -2.46
C LEU A 158 12.42 8.33 -1.51
N SER A 159 13.45 7.57 -1.11
CA SER A 159 14.54 8.03 -0.24
C SER A 159 15.26 9.24 -0.82
N LYS A 160 15.53 9.20 -2.13
CA LYS A 160 16.16 10.31 -2.85
C LYS A 160 15.24 11.53 -2.92
N ALA A 161 13.98 11.36 -3.30
CA ALA A 161 13.01 12.47 -3.37
C ALA A 161 12.84 13.18 -2.01
N MET A 162 12.87 12.44 -0.90
CA MET A 162 12.87 13.01 0.45
C MET A 162 14.16 13.77 0.74
N SER A 163 15.32 13.17 0.43
CA SER A 163 16.63 13.79 0.68
C SER A 163 16.83 15.09 -0.12
N ASP A 164 16.30 15.13 -1.34
CA ASP A 164 16.36 16.28 -2.24
C ASP A 164 15.33 17.38 -1.86
N GLY A 165 14.49 17.15 -0.83
CA GLY A 165 13.43 18.07 -0.43
C GLY A 165 12.34 18.24 -1.48
N GLN A 166 12.25 17.31 -2.43
CA GLN A 166 11.30 17.33 -3.55
C GLN A 166 10.02 16.56 -3.25
N PHE A 167 9.82 16.12 -2.01
CA PHE A 167 8.67 15.32 -1.62
C PHE A 167 7.42 16.21 -1.47
N GLY A 168 6.44 16.05 -2.35
CA GLY A 168 5.17 16.80 -2.30
C GLY A 168 4.05 15.98 -1.66
N ALA A 169 3.56 14.97 -2.38
CA ALA A 169 2.58 14.02 -1.88
C ALA A 169 2.88 12.63 -2.44
N VAL A 170 2.55 11.57 -1.69
CA VAL A 170 2.57 10.21 -2.23
C VAL A 170 1.20 9.59 -2.04
N GLU A 171 0.64 9.08 -3.12
CA GLU A 171 -0.62 8.34 -3.11
C GLU A 171 -0.33 6.85 -3.32
N LEU A 172 -0.97 6.03 -2.50
CA LEU A 172 -0.84 4.58 -2.50
C LEU A 172 -2.22 3.97 -2.73
N GLY A 173 -2.34 3.20 -3.81
CA GLY A 173 -3.54 2.43 -4.12
C GLY A 173 -3.30 0.95 -3.87
N LEU A 174 -4.23 0.32 -3.15
CA LEU A 174 -4.16 -1.07 -2.73
C LEU A 174 -5.39 -1.85 -3.18
N ALA A 175 -5.19 -3.13 -3.50
CA ALA A 175 -6.25 -4.13 -3.60
C ALA A 175 -6.00 -5.19 -2.54
N LEU A 176 -6.95 -5.38 -1.62
CA LEU A 176 -6.78 -6.23 -0.45
C LEU A 176 -7.94 -7.23 -0.31
N ARG A 177 -7.60 -8.49 -0.08
CA ARG A 177 -8.51 -9.52 0.41
C ARG A 177 -8.81 -9.25 1.89
N HIS A 178 -10.02 -9.60 2.31
CA HIS A 178 -10.50 -9.46 3.69
C HIS A 178 -10.68 -8.01 4.17
N LEU A 179 -10.69 -7.06 3.24
CA LEU A 179 -11.16 -5.70 3.47
C LEU A 179 -12.57 -5.56 2.89
N TYR A 180 -13.47 -4.92 3.63
CA TYR A 180 -14.88 -4.82 3.28
C TYR A 180 -15.41 -3.40 3.36
N THR A 181 -16.59 -3.19 2.80
CA THR A 181 -17.37 -1.97 2.92
C THR A 181 -18.84 -2.28 3.20
N ALA A 182 -19.53 -1.42 3.95
CA ALA A 182 -20.97 -1.53 4.17
C ALA A 182 -21.81 -1.03 2.96
N GLU A 183 -21.16 -0.40 1.99
CA GLU A 183 -21.84 0.19 0.83
C GLU A 183 -21.77 -0.75 -0.38
N SER A 184 -22.91 -1.00 -1.01
CA SER A 184 -22.92 -1.77 -2.25
C SER A 184 -22.32 -0.95 -3.40
N ALA A 185 -21.84 -1.61 -4.46
CA ALA A 185 -21.33 -0.94 -5.67
C ALA A 185 -22.35 -0.01 -6.38
N MET A 186 -23.62 -0.03 -5.97
CA MET A 186 -24.71 0.83 -6.47
C MET A 186 -24.97 2.06 -5.57
N ALA A 187 -24.21 2.22 -4.48
CA ALA A 187 -24.29 3.37 -3.59
C ALA A 187 -23.75 4.66 -4.25
N ASP A 188 -23.97 5.81 -3.61
CA ASP A 188 -23.61 7.12 -4.15
C ASP A 188 -22.11 7.19 -4.52
N PRO A 189 -21.75 7.35 -5.81
CA PRO A 189 -20.36 7.39 -6.24
C PRO A 189 -19.61 8.64 -5.77
N GLN A 190 -20.28 9.62 -5.15
CA GLN A 190 -19.67 10.85 -4.65
C GLN A 190 -18.97 10.66 -3.29
N ARG A 191 -19.25 9.59 -2.55
CA ARG A 191 -18.64 9.33 -1.23
C ARG A 191 -17.74 8.11 -1.30
N GLU A 192 -16.52 8.25 -0.78
CA GLU A 192 -15.68 7.07 -0.57
C GLU A 192 -16.22 6.28 0.63
N PRO A 193 -16.46 4.97 0.48
CA PRO A 193 -17.17 4.25 1.50
C PRO A 193 -16.22 3.85 2.64
N ASN A 194 -16.76 3.76 3.86
CA ASN A 194 -16.00 3.30 5.02
C ASN A 194 -15.51 1.85 4.81
N LEU A 195 -14.34 1.57 5.36
CA LEU A 195 -13.59 0.32 5.20
C LEU A 195 -13.56 -0.47 6.51
N PHE A 196 -13.67 -1.79 6.40
CA PHE A 196 -13.80 -2.68 7.54
C PHE A 196 -12.90 -3.90 7.41
N LEU A 197 -12.12 -4.20 8.46
CA LEU A 197 -11.48 -5.51 8.60
C LEU A 197 -12.51 -6.54 9.11
N ARG A 198 -12.33 -7.77 8.64
CA ARG A 198 -13.09 -8.92 9.16
C ARG A 198 -12.58 -9.29 10.57
N PRO A 199 -13.47 -9.53 11.54
CA PRO A 199 -13.12 -10.23 12.77
C PRO A 199 -12.46 -11.58 12.48
N ASN A 200 -11.78 -12.14 13.47
CA ASN A 200 -11.11 -13.42 13.34
C ASN A 200 -12.06 -14.49 12.77
N LYS A 201 -11.65 -15.21 11.72
CA LYS A 201 -12.52 -16.20 11.09
C LYS A 201 -12.79 -17.41 11.99
N SER A 202 -11.89 -17.72 12.91
CA SER A 202 -11.93 -18.94 13.71
C SER A 202 -12.88 -18.82 14.90
N ASP A 203 -12.89 -17.67 15.58
CA ASP A 203 -13.67 -17.45 16.81
C ASP A 203 -14.54 -16.18 16.78
N GLY A 204 -14.49 -15.38 15.71
CA GLY A 204 -15.24 -14.13 15.58
C GLY A 204 -14.70 -12.97 16.43
N ALA A 205 -13.52 -13.12 17.05
CA ALA A 205 -12.97 -12.10 17.93
C ALA A 205 -12.58 -10.83 17.16
N ILE A 206 -12.97 -9.67 17.71
CA ILE A 206 -12.53 -8.35 17.25
C ILE A 206 -11.12 -8.00 17.75
N GLU A 207 -10.61 -8.68 18.78
CA GLU A 207 -9.29 -8.39 19.35
C GLU A 207 -8.13 -8.81 18.42
N CYS A 208 -8.36 -9.83 17.61
CA CYS A 208 -7.40 -10.36 16.66
C CYS A 208 -8.05 -10.51 15.27
N PRO A 209 -8.43 -9.39 14.61
CA PRO A 209 -9.10 -9.44 13.32
C PRO A 209 -8.20 -10.05 12.25
N GLU A 210 -8.80 -10.52 11.16
CA GLU A 210 -8.06 -11.05 10.02
C GLU A 210 -7.21 -9.94 9.38
N ILE A 211 -5.94 -10.26 9.13
CA ILE A 211 -5.05 -9.37 8.39
C ILE A 211 -5.51 -9.33 6.94
N ALA A 212 -5.81 -8.14 6.44
CA ALA A 212 -6.12 -7.97 5.02
C ALA A 212 -4.82 -8.05 4.20
N ILE A 213 -4.82 -8.87 3.16
CA ILE A 213 -3.63 -9.19 2.36
C ILE A 213 -3.88 -8.94 0.89
N GLY A 214 -2.88 -8.43 0.18
CA GLY A 214 -3.00 -8.23 -1.26
C GLY A 214 -1.83 -7.48 -1.84
N TYR A 215 -2.12 -6.52 -2.71
CA TYR A 215 -1.13 -5.94 -3.61
C TYR A 215 -1.19 -4.42 -3.64
N VAL A 216 -0.03 -3.82 -3.83
CA VAL A 216 0.09 -2.42 -4.22
C VAL A 216 -0.18 -2.34 -5.72
N THR A 217 -1.27 -1.66 -6.09
CA THR A 217 -1.69 -1.50 -7.49
C THR A 217 -1.27 -0.15 -8.05
N HIS A 218 -1.14 0.87 -7.20
CA HIS A 218 -0.75 2.21 -7.60
C HIS A 218 0.22 2.83 -6.58
N LEU A 219 1.23 3.52 -7.08
CA LEU A 219 2.15 4.35 -6.30
C LEU A 219 2.43 5.61 -7.11
N ARG A 220 1.85 6.74 -6.71
CA ARG A 220 2.08 8.05 -7.33
C ARG A 220 2.94 8.89 -6.42
N ILE A 221 3.99 9.48 -6.97
CA ILE A 221 4.88 10.39 -6.26
C ILE A 221 4.76 11.76 -6.93
N ASP A 222 4.14 12.69 -6.22
CA ASP A 222 4.07 14.08 -6.64
C ASP A 222 5.33 14.78 -6.14
N LEU A 223 6.27 15.03 -7.06
CA LEU A 223 7.46 15.81 -6.77
C LEU A 223 7.09 17.29 -6.70
N ALA A 224 7.58 18.00 -5.69
CA ALA A 224 7.42 19.44 -5.57
C ALA A 224 7.88 20.11 -6.87
N THR A 225 7.01 20.94 -7.46
CA THR A 225 7.23 21.53 -8.78
C THR A 225 8.56 22.26 -8.86
N ALA A 226 9.50 21.72 -9.62
CA ALA A 226 10.63 22.49 -10.10
C ALA A 226 10.11 23.50 -11.12
N GLN A 227 10.29 24.80 -10.87
CA GLN A 227 10.06 25.81 -11.90
C GLN A 227 11.05 25.55 -13.03
N LEU A 228 10.59 24.96 -14.13
CA LEU A 228 11.35 24.88 -15.37
C LEU A 228 11.57 26.32 -15.83
N ARG A 229 12.75 26.87 -15.56
CA ARG A 229 13.16 28.14 -16.16
C ARG A 229 13.21 27.91 -17.66
N THR A 230 12.21 28.42 -18.38
CA THR A 230 12.30 28.59 -19.82
C THR A 230 13.51 29.48 -20.06
N ALA A 231 14.59 28.90 -20.58
CA ALA A 231 15.70 29.68 -21.09
C ALA A 231 15.17 30.43 -22.31
N THR A 232 14.58 31.61 -22.08
CA THR A 232 14.37 32.60 -23.14
C THR A 232 15.76 33.01 -23.60
N ALA A 233 16.19 32.39 -24.69
CA ALA A 233 17.28 32.89 -25.51
C ALA A 233 16.86 34.26 -26.07
N SER A 234 17.21 35.33 -25.36
CA SER A 234 17.41 36.64 -25.98
C SER A 234 18.91 36.85 -26.09
N GLY A 235 19.42 36.63 -27.29
CA GLY A 235 20.85 36.58 -27.58
C GLY A 235 21.59 37.90 -27.44
N GLY A 236 22.91 37.78 -27.28
CA GLY A 236 23.85 38.88 -27.44
C GLY A 236 25.24 38.59 -26.87
N GLY A 237 26.03 37.76 -27.56
CA GLY A 237 27.50 37.89 -27.57
C GLY A 237 28.32 36.92 -26.72
N ASP A 238 28.96 36.00 -27.46
CA ASP A 238 30.29 35.40 -27.26
C ASP A 238 30.55 34.27 -26.24
N GLU A 239 30.93 33.16 -26.87
CA GLU A 239 31.95 32.15 -26.52
C GLU A 239 31.90 31.34 -25.20
N LEU A 240 31.88 30.02 -25.45
CA LEU A 240 32.44 28.89 -24.68
C LEU A 240 31.56 28.18 -23.62
N THR A 241 31.25 26.92 -24.00
CA THR A 241 30.87 25.76 -23.18
C THR A 241 29.39 25.60 -22.77
N ALA A 242 28.56 25.13 -23.71
CA ALA A 242 27.25 24.55 -23.36
C ALA A 242 26.84 23.43 -24.34
N ASN A 243 27.54 22.29 -24.30
CA ASN A 243 27.06 21.02 -24.85
C ASN A 243 27.14 19.95 -23.75
N SER A 244 26.19 19.93 -22.82
CA SER A 244 26.13 18.91 -21.77
C SER A 244 24.79 18.19 -21.66
N VAL A 245 23.70 18.77 -22.15
CA VAL A 245 22.37 18.14 -22.02
C VAL A 245 21.93 17.41 -23.29
N ALA A 246 22.40 17.83 -24.47
CA ALA A 246 22.08 17.13 -25.73
C ALA A 246 22.84 15.79 -25.89
N ASP A 247 24.07 15.69 -25.36
CA ASP A 247 24.87 14.45 -25.44
C ASP A 247 24.39 13.36 -24.47
N ALA A 248 23.71 13.72 -23.38
CA ALA A 248 23.14 12.76 -22.43
C ALA A 248 21.90 12.03 -22.99
N VAL A 249 21.16 12.66 -23.91
CA VAL A 249 19.95 12.05 -24.52
C VAL A 249 20.31 11.23 -25.75
N ASN A 250 21.36 11.60 -26.49
CA ASN A 250 21.84 10.83 -27.65
C ASN A 250 22.64 9.58 -27.28
N SER A 251 23.23 9.51 -26.09
CA SER A 251 23.99 8.34 -25.61
C SER A 251 23.10 7.18 -25.14
N LEU A 252 21.80 7.40 -24.96
CA LEU A 252 20.80 6.34 -24.66
C LEU A 252 20.16 5.74 -25.92
N ALA A 253 20.40 6.31 -27.10
CA ALA A 253 19.75 5.89 -28.36
C ALA A 253 20.67 5.09 -29.30
N VAL A 254 21.92 4.78 -28.91
CA VAL A 254 22.83 3.99 -29.75
C VAL A 254 23.51 2.89 -28.92
N SER A 255 22.97 1.67 -29.02
CA SER A 255 23.79 0.46 -28.93
C SER A 255 23.74 -0.27 -30.28
N PRO A 256 24.86 -0.84 -30.74
CA PRO A 256 25.13 -1.03 -32.15
C PRO A 256 24.53 -2.31 -32.73
N THR A 257 24.16 -2.19 -34.00
CA THR A 257 23.89 -3.24 -34.97
C THR A 257 24.97 -4.34 -34.93
N PHE A 258 24.59 -5.56 -34.55
CA PHE A 258 25.36 -6.76 -34.93
C PHE A 258 25.04 -7.10 -36.39
N ALA A 259 25.96 -6.78 -37.30
CA ALA A 259 26.00 -7.35 -38.63
C ALA A 259 27.08 -8.45 -38.65
N ILE A 260 26.68 -9.70 -38.84
CA ILE A 260 27.57 -10.74 -39.36
C ILE A 260 26.94 -11.25 -40.65
N ARG A 261 27.54 -10.85 -41.78
CA ARG A 261 27.38 -11.50 -43.07
C ARG A 261 28.79 -11.76 -43.61
N GLY A 262 29.12 -13.04 -43.78
CA GLY A 262 30.33 -13.48 -44.46
C GLY A 262 30.07 -14.84 -45.08
N LEU A 263 29.79 -14.84 -46.38
CA LEU A 263 29.78 -16.01 -47.25
C LEU A 263 31.23 -16.48 -47.48
N GLY A 264 31.41 -17.79 -47.43
CA GLY A 264 32.53 -18.56 -47.96
C GLY A 264 32.02 -19.98 -48.21
#